data_AF-A0A929HT31-F1
#
_entry.id   AF-A0A929HT31-F1
#
_cell.length_a   1.000
_cell.length_b   1.000
_cell.length_c   1.000
_cell.angle_alpha   90.00
_cell.angle_beta   90.00
_cell.angle_gamma   90.00
#
_symmetry.space_group_name_H-M   'P 1'
#
loop_
_entity.id
_entity.type
_entity.pdbx_description
1 polymer ?
#
loop_
_entity_poly.entity_id
_entity_poly.type
_entity_poly.pdbx_seq_one_letter_code
_entity_poly.pdbx_strand_id
1 'polypeptide(L)' 'LSEAIKGLVLKTSDANQINKAARAEGMASLREDGINKVMEGRTTISEVLRVTQL' A
#
# COMPACT_ATOMS: atom_id res chain seq x y z
N LEU A 1 7.23 -11.19 4.51
CA LEU A 1 5.79 -11.53 4.53
C LEU A 1 5.49 -12.17 5.88
N SER A 2 4.56 -11.61 6.66
CA SER A 2 4.16 -12.19 7.95
C SER A 2 3.53 -13.57 7.75
N GLU A 3 3.50 -14.38 8.81
CA GLU A 3 2.81 -15.68 8.80
C GLU A 3 1.31 -15.52 8.55
N ALA A 4 0.70 -14.42 9.02
CA ALA A 4 -0.69 -14.10 8.76
C ALA A 4 -0.96 -13.91 7.26
N ILE A 5 -0.16 -13.10 6.57
CA ILE A 5 -0.32 -12.88 5.12
C ILE A 5 0.03 -14.13 4.32
N LYS A 6 1.07 -14.89 4.70
CA LYS A 6 1.39 -16.19 4.07
C LYS A 6 0.20 -17.15 4.14
N GLY A 7 -0.46 -17.22 5.30
CA GLY A 7 -1.68 -18.02 5.47
C GLY A 7 -2.81 -17.58 4.55
N LEU A 8 -3.01 -16.28 4.35
CA LEU A 8 -4.04 -15.75 3.45
C LEU A 8 -3.75 -16.07 1.98
N VAL A 9 -2.49 -16.00 1.56
CA VAL A 9 -2.05 -16.37 0.20
C VAL A 9 -2.33 -17.85 -0.08
N LEU A 10 -2.01 -18.73 0.87
CA LEU A 10 -2.24 -20.18 0.74
C LEU A 10 -3.72 -20.57 0.72
N LYS A 11 -4.58 -19.78 1.37
CA LYS A 11 -6.04 -20.00 1.42
C LYS A 11 -6.78 -19.44 0.19
N THR A 12 -6.06 -18.93 -0.81
CA THR A 12 -6.67 -18.28 -1.99
C THR A 12 -7.61 -17.13 -1.59
N SER A 13 -7.27 -16.45 -0.49
CA SER A 13 -8.09 -15.38 0.07
C SER A 13 -8.22 -14.25 -0.94
N ASP A 14 -9.36 -13.56 -0.93
CA ASP A 14 -9.55 -12.41 -1.82
C ASP A 14 -8.50 -11.32 -1.55
N ALA A 15 -8.19 -10.53 -2.58
CA ALA A 15 -7.18 -9.48 -2.50
C ALA A 15 -7.50 -8.42 -1.42
N ASN A 16 -8.77 -8.23 -1.05
CA ASN A 16 -9.17 -7.28 -0.02
C ASN A 16 -8.78 -7.78 1.38
N GLN A 17 -8.87 -9.08 1.65
CA GLN A 17 -8.44 -9.67 2.91
C GLN A 17 -6.93 -9.53 3.12
N ILE A 18 -6.14 -9.81 2.07
CA ILE A 18 -4.68 -9.63 2.11
C ILE A 18 -4.34 -8.15 2.33
N ASN A 19 -4.99 -7.25 1.60
CA ASN A 19 -4.77 -5.82 1.74
C ASN A 19 -5.12 -5.34 3.17
N LYS A 20 -6.26 -5.76 3.72
CA LYS A 20 -6.67 -5.41 5.09
C LYS A 20 -5.66 -5.89 6.14
N ALA A 21 -5.17 -7.13 6.02
CA ALA A 21 -4.13 -7.64 6.92
C ALA A 21 -2.83 -6.85 6.79
N ALA A 22 -2.38 -6.58 5.56
CA ALA A 22 -1.17 -5.81 5.32
C ALA A 22 -1.26 -4.38 5.87
N ARG A 23 -2.42 -3.71 5.72
CA ARG A 23 -2.68 -2.40 6.32
C ARG A 23 -2.63 -2.43 7.84
N ALA A 24 -3.21 -3.47 8.46
CA ALA A 24 -3.18 -3.64 9.91
C ALA A 24 -1.75 -3.85 10.43
N GLU A 25 -0.86 -4.42 9.62
CA GLU A 25 0.56 -4.59 9.91
C GLU A 25 1.42 -3.34 9.57
N GLY A 26 0.80 -2.22 9.20
CA GLY A 26 1.48 -0.95 8.94
C GLY A 26 1.94 -0.74 7.50
N MET A 27 1.49 -1.57 6.55
CA MET A 27 1.76 -1.32 5.14
C MET A 27 1.10 -0.01 4.70
N ALA A 28 1.89 0.92 4.18
CA ALA A 28 1.41 2.15 3.58
C ALA A 28 0.88 1.90 2.16
N SER A 29 -0.13 2.67 1.76
CA SER A 29 -0.57 2.72 0.37
C SER A 29 0.46 3.44 -0.51
N LEU A 30 0.41 3.16 -1.81
CA LEU A 30 1.22 3.90 -2.78
C LEU A 30 0.96 5.41 -2.72
N ARG A 31 -0.28 5.83 -2.40
CA ARG A 31 -0.65 7.24 -2.25
C ARG A 31 -0.12 7.85 -0.95
N GLU A 32 -0.14 7.12 0.15
CA GLU A 32 0.41 7.56 1.44
C GLU A 32 1.93 7.72 1.36
N ASP A 33 2.61 6.75 0.77
CA ASP A 33 4.04 6.82 0.48
C ASP A 33 4.37 7.99 -0.47
N GLY A 34 3.54 8.21 -1.49
CA GLY A 34 3.65 9.37 -2.38
C GLY A 34 3.54 10.71 -1.63
N ILE A 35 2.59 10.84 -0.71
CA ILE A 35 2.42 12.05 0.11
C ILE A 35 3.68 12.30 0.96
N ASN A 36 4.25 11.26 1.58
CA ASN A 36 5.48 11.41 2.35
C ASN A 36 6.64 11.92 1.48
N LYS A 37 6.78 11.39 0.25
CA LYS A 37 7.80 11.86 -0.69
C LYS A 37 7.60 13.30 -1.15
N VAL A 38 6.36 13.79 -1.21
CA VAL A 38 6.07 15.22 -1.47
C VAL A 38 6.55 16.08 -0.30
N MET A 39 6.27 15.66 0.93
CA MET A 39 6.70 16.36 2.14
C MET A 39 8.24 16.39 2.27
N GLU A 40 8.92 15.35 1.80
CA GLU A 40 10.39 15.28 1.72
C GLU A 40 10.98 16.09 0.54
N GLY A 41 10.15 16.69 -0.32
CA GLY A 41 10.60 17.44 -1.50
C GLY A 41 11.17 16.58 -2.63
N ARG A 42 10.87 15.26 -2.65
CA ARG A 42 11.41 14.29 -3.61
C ARG A 42 10.54 14.09 -4.85
N THR A 43 9.28 14.47 -4.79
CA THR A 43 8.32 14.39 -5.90
C THR A 43 7.28 15.50 -5.76
N THR A 44 6.45 15.69 -6.78
CA THR A 44 5.37 16.67 -6.80
C THR A 44 4.01 16.04 -6.52
N ILE A 45 3.08 16.83 -5.98
CA ILE A 45 1.70 16.37 -5.78
C ILE A 45 1.06 15.90 -7.11
N SER A 46 1.37 16.58 -8.21
CA SER A 46 0.88 16.23 -9.54
C SER A 46 1.34 14.85 -9.99
N GLU A 47 2.59 14.48 -9.71
CA GLU A 47 3.10 13.14 -10.02
C GLU A 47 2.40 12.06 -9.19
N VAL A 48 2.23 12.29 -7.88
CA VAL A 48 1.54 11.33 -7.00
C VAL A 48 0.10 11.10 -7.45
N LEU A 49 -0.63 12.16 -7.78
CA LEU A 49 -2.01 12.06 -8.28
C LEU A 49 -2.06 11.28 -9.59
N ARG A 50 -1.15 11.57 -10.53
CA ARG A 50 -1.08 10.88 -11.82
C ARG A 50 -0.84 9.37 -11.67
N VAL A 51 -0.01 8.95 -10.71
CA VAL A 51 0.39 7.54 -10.57
C VAL A 51 -0.59 6.73 -9.71
N THR A 52 -1.39 7.37 -8.86
CA THR A 52 -2.25 6.67 -7.89
C THR A 52 -3.75 6.73 -8.18
N GLN A 53 -4.19 7.54 -9.16
CA GLN A 53 -5.61 7.72 -9.52
C GLN A 53 -5.97 7.19 -10.93
N LEU A 54 -5.02 6.61 -11.65
CA LEU A 54 -5.27 5.93 -12.92
C LEU A 54 -5.64 4.46 -12.71
#